data_AF-A0A848VJZ7-F1
#
_entry.id   AF-A0A848VJZ7-F1
#
_cell.length_a   1.000
_cell.length_b   1.000
_cell.length_c   1.000
_cell.angle_alpha   90.00
_cell.angle_beta   90.00
_cell.angle_gamma   90.00
#
_symmetry.space_group_name_H-M   'P 1'
#
loop_
_entity.id
_entity.type
_entity.pdbx_description
1 polymer ?
#
loop_
_entity_poly.entity_id
_entity_poly.type
_entity_poly.pdbx_seq_one_letter_code
_entity_poly.pdbx_strand_id
1 'polypeptide(L)'
;MAERPRLERFLDDGLWSYLLQDDCWWLRGREGSLFGITDEGICVDGPEGSDQLANGVAGLWLRRQGFLVLHANAVEKDGRALLLMGASGAGKTTLTRALLGHGFRLVTDDLGVVDLGAETPRLLPGPGRVKVRTGVLDAPKRLEPVPAVEDATPVAAAVIVEPQGPVNLRQVGGAAASLAFVQHAQMPRSLSVTG
;
A
#
# COMPACT_ATOMS: atom_id res chain seq x y z
N MET A 1 -9.84 12.44 28.67
CA MET A 1 -9.50 11.10 28.15
C MET A 1 -10.61 10.78 27.17
N ALA A 2 -10.27 10.68 25.88
CA ALA A 2 -11.23 10.40 24.80
C ALA A 2 -11.88 9.03 25.02
N GLU A 3 -13.20 8.95 24.93
CA GLU A 3 -13.95 7.69 25.12
C GLU A 3 -14.07 6.99 23.75
N ARG A 4 -13.76 5.68 23.68
CA ARG A 4 -13.82 4.92 22.41
C ARG A 4 -15.23 5.02 21.80
N PRO A 5 -15.36 5.25 20.47
CA PRO A 5 -16.65 5.28 19.79
C PRO A 5 -17.37 3.96 20.01
N ARG A 6 -18.68 4.08 20.27
CA ARG A 6 -19.55 2.93 20.43
C ARG A 6 -19.89 2.38 19.06
N LEU A 7 -19.17 1.35 18.65
CA LEU A 7 -19.34 0.71 17.34
C LEU A 7 -20.51 -0.28 17.38
N GLU A 8 -21.33 -0.26 16.32
CA GLU A 8 -22.37 -1.25 16.09
C GLU A 8 -21.81 -2.64 15.76
N ARG A 9 -22.68 -3.59 15.39
CA ARG A 9 -22.30 -4.98 15.10
C ARG A 9 -21.51 -5.07 13.80
N PHE A 10 -20.29 -5.58 13.89
CA PHE A 10 -19.46 -5.93 12.74
C PHE A 10 -20.09 -7.06 11.90
N LEU A 11 -20.01 -6.91 10.58
CA LEU A 11 -20.23 -7.95 9.59
C LEU A 11 -18.93 -8.75 9.42
N ASP A 12 -19.06 -10.03 9.07
CA ASP A 12 -17.92 -10.92 8.83
C ASP A 12 -18.16 -11.67 7.51
N ASP A 13 -17.19 -11.63 6.61
CA ASP A 13 -17.22 -12.30 5.30
C ASP A 13 -16.26 -13.52 5.22
N GLY A 14 -15.69 -13.93 6.36
CA GLY A 14 -14.71 -15.01 6.45
C GLY A 14 -13.26 -14.57 6.18
N LEU A 15 -13.04 -13.34 5.72
CA LEU A 15 -11.73 -12.75 5.48
C LEU A 15 -11.50 -11.51 6.36
N TRP A 16 -12.53 -10.69 6.53
CA TRP A 16 -12.52 -9.47 7.32
C TRP A 16 -13.76 -9.35 8.21
N SER A 17 -13.57 -8.75 9.38
CA SER A 17 -14.65 -8.19 10.19
C SER A 17 -14.73 -6.68 9.91
N TYR A 18 -15.85 -6.15 9.40
CA TYR A 18 -16.00 -4.72 9.08
C TYR A 18 -17.36 -4.11 9.47
N LEU A 19 -17.43 -2.77 9.54
CA LEU A 19 -18.63 -1.98 9.83
C LEU A 19 -18.56 -0.63 9.09
N LEU A 20 -19.66 -0.17 8.49
CA LEU A 20 -19.77 1.21 8.02
C LEU A 20 -20.63 2.00 9.01
N GLN A 21 -20.06 3.03 9.62
CA GLN A 21 -20.76 3.90 10.58
C GLN A 21 -20.21 5.32 10.49
N ASP A 22 -21.09 6.32 10.46
CA ASP A 22 -20.73 7.75 10.42
C ASP A 22 -19.72 8.10 9.30
N ASP A 23 -19.99 7.59 8.08
CA ASP A 23 -19.12 7.74 6.90
C ASP A 23 -17.68 7.17 7.06
N CYS A 24 -17.48 6.31 8.06
CA CYS A 24 -16.23 5.63 8.32
C CYS A 24 -16.37 4.11 8.18
N TRP A 25 -15.48 3.51 7.39
CA TRP A 25 -15.31 2.06 7.32
C TRP A 25 -14.39 1.60 8.44
N TRP A 26 -14.94 0.85 9.38
CA TRP A 26 -14.21 0.22 10.46
C TRP A 26 -13.84 -1.21 10.07
N LEU A 27 -12.56 -1.53 10.14
CA LEU A 27 -12.04 -2.89 10.01
C LEU A 27 -11.54 -3.35 11.37
N ARG A 28 -11.86 -4.58 11.75
CA ARG A 28 -11.38 -5.19 12.98
C ARG A 28 -10.31 -6.25 12.66
N GLY A 29 -9.11 -6.04 13.19
CA GLY A 29 -8.02 -6.99 13.15
C GLY A 29 -8.24 -8.15 14.14
N ARG A 30 -7.50 -9.25 13.94
CA ARG A 30 -7.63 -10.49 14.74
C ARG A 30 -7.30 -10.30 16.23
N GLU A 31 -6.47 -9.32 16.56
CA GLU A 31 -6.02 -9.03 17.94
C GLU A 31 -6.83 -7.93 18.62
N GLY A 32 -7.98 -7.55 18.05
CA GLY A 32 -8.83 -6.49 18.60
C GLY A 32 -8.43 -5.07 18.21
N SER A 33 -7.45 -4.92 17.30
CA SER A 33 -7.17 -3.65 16.63
C SER A 33 -8.36 -3.22 15.77
N LEU A 34 -8.61 -1.92 15.72
CA LEU A 34 -9.64 -1.26 14.94
C LEU A 34 -8.98 -0.27 14.01
N PHE A 35 -9.37 -0.32 12.74
CA PHE A 35 -8.88 0.57 11.71
C PHE A 35 -10.06 1.32 11.11
N GLY A 36 -10.10 2.64 11.26
CA GLY A 36 -11.11 3.47 10.59
C GLY A 36 -10.56 4.00 9.27
N ILE A 37 -11.34 3.90 8.21
CA ILE A 37 -11.04 4.44 6.88
C ILE A 37 -12.13 5.44 6.52
N THR A 38 -11.71 6.68 6.27
CA THR A 38 -12.57 7.77 5.79
C THR A 38 -12.04 8.25 4.44
N ASP A 39 -12.76 9.14 3.76
CA ASP A 39 -12.22 9.76 2.56
C ASP A 39 -10.96 10.61 2.88
N GLU A 40 -10.82 11.09 4.11
CA GLU A 40 -9.69 11.92 4.55
C GLU A 40 -8.46 11.14 5.07
N GLY A 41 -8.57 9.83 5.31
CA GLY A 41 -7.44 9.04 5.80
C GLY A 41 -7.81 7.83 6.63
N ILE A 42 -6.79 7.32 7.33
CA ILE A 42 -6.89 6.13 8.18
C ILE A 42 -6.55 6.43 9.64
N CYS A 43 -7.28 5.82 10.56
CA CYS A 43 -6.97 5.82 12.00
C CYS A 43 -6.81 4.39 12.51
N VAL A 44 -5.94 4.20 13.51
CA VAL A 44 -5.66 2.89 14.12
C VAL A 44 -5.80 2.99 15.63
N ASP A 45 -6.58 2.10 16.22
CA ASP A 45 -6.76 1.96 17.65
C ASP A 45 -6.62 0.48 18.04
N GLY A 46 -5.65 0.15 18.88
CA GLY A 46 -5.38 -1.23 19.26
C GLY A 46 -4.16 -1.38 20.17
N PRO A 47 -3.77 -2.62 20.51
CA PRO A 47 -2.54 -2.88 21.25
C PRO A 47 -1.31 -2.36 20.50
N GLU A 48 -0.20 -2.20 21.23
CA GLU A 48 1.10 -1.84 20.65
C GLU A 48 1.45 -2.76 19.47
N GLY A 49 1.92 -2.19 18.36
CA GLY A 49 2.19 -2.92 17.12
C GLY A 49 1.03 -3.02 16.13
N SER A 50 -0.18 -2.53 16.48
CA SER A 50 -1.33 -2.51 15.55
C SER A 50 -1.07 -1.68 14.28
N ASP A 51 -0.15 -0.72 14.35
CA ASP A 51 0.32 0.10 13.24
C ASP A 51 1.11 -0.70 12.18
N GLN A 52 1.64 -1.88 12.51
CA GLN A 52 2.30 -2.75 11.54
C GLN A 52 1.36 -3.20 10.41
N LEU A 53 0.06 -3.27 10.67
CA LEU A 53 -0.96 -3.60 9.66
C LEU A 53 -1.44 -2.35 8.89
N ALA A 54 -1.00 -1.16 9.29
CA ALA A 54 -1.48 0.08 8.72
C ALA A 54 -1.08 0.25 7.25
N ASN A 55 0.01 -0.36 6.79
CA ASN A 55 0.36 -0.38 5.37
C ASN A 55 -0.71 -1.08 4.51
N GLY A 56 -1.26 -2.20 4.99
CA GLY A 56 -2.32 -2.91 4.26
C GLY A 56 -3.62 -2.11 4.19
N VAL A 57 -3.98 -1.45 5.29
CA VAL A 57 -5.16 -0.57 5.36
C VAL A 57 -4.95 0.72 4.56
N ALA A 58 -3.76 1.31 4.59
CA ALA A 58 -3.38 2.43 3.76
C ALA A 58 -3.47 2.08 2.27
N GLY A 59 -3.09 0.85 1.90
CA GLY A 59 -3.25 0.35 0.54
C GLY A 59 -4.71 0.35 0.08
N LEU A 60 -5.65 -0.06 0.94
CA LEU A 60 -7.09 0.01 0.64
C LEU A 60 -7.57 1.45 0.44
N TRP A 61 -7.19 2.36 1.34
CA TRP A 61 -7.55 3.77 1.25
C TRP A 61 -7.00 4.42 -0.03
N LEU A 62 -5.71 4.23 -0.33
CA LEU A 62 -5.07 4.79 -1.53
C LEU A 62 -5.68 4.27 -2.83
N ARG A 63 -6.13 3.00 -2.88
CA ARG A 63 -6.87 2.47 -4.03
C ARG A 63 -8.20 3.19 -4.24
N ARG A 64 -8.92 3.50 -3.16
CA ARG A 64 -10.18 4.27 -3.22
C ARG A 64 -9.94 5.68 -3.76
N GLN A 65 -8.76 6.24 -3.53
CA GLN A 65 -8.33 7.52 -4.11
C GLN A 65 -7.88 7.40 -5.59
N GLY A 66 -7.94 6.22 -6.19
CA GLY A 66 -7.61 6.00 -7.61
C GLY A 66 -6.17 5.61 -7.90
N PHE A 67 -5.32 5.39 -6.89
CA PHE A 67 -3.94 4.96 -7.11
C PHE A 67 -3.80 3.46 -7.35
N LEU A 68 -2.82 3.10 -8.17
CA LEU A 68 -2.37 1.71 -8.28
C LEU A 68 -1.42 1.40 -7.12
N VAL A 69 -1.85 0.52 -6.21
CA VAL A 69 -1.04 0.08 -5.07
C VAL A 69 -0.45 -1.30 -5.35
N LEU A 70 0.86 -1.45 -5.22
CA LEU A 70 1.61 -2.68 -5.49
C LEU A 70 2.37 -3.12 -4.23
N HIS A 71 2.42 -4.44 -3.99
CA HIS A 71 3.35 -4.99 -3.00
C HIS A 71 4.76 -4.99 -3.61
N ALA A 72 5.46 -3.87 -3.45
CA ALA A 72 6.69 -3.62 -4.15
C ALA A 72 7.66 -2.82 -3.28
N ASN A 73 8.92 -3.21 -3.38
CA ASN A 73 10.02 -2.33 -2.99
C ASN A 73 10.26 -1.38 -4.16
N ALA A 74 10.69 -0.16 -3.89
CA ALA A 74 11.06 0.74 -4.95
C ALA A 74 12.34 1.50 -4.65
N VAL A 75 13.17 1.60 -5.67
CA VAL A 75 14.43 2.33 -5.63
C VAL A 75 14.49 3.31 -6.79
N GLU A 76 15.27 4.37 -6.62
CA GLU A 76 15.42 5.43 -7.61
C GLU A 76 16.89 5.67 -7.93
N LYS A 77 17.18 5.92 -9.20
CA LYS A 77 18.47 6.41 -9.66
C LYS A 77 18.26 7.40 -10.81
N ASP A 78 18.99 8.50 -10.78
CA ASP A 78 18.94 9.54 -11.80
C ASP A 78 17.52 10.06 -12.08
N GLY A 79 16.70 10.21 -11.02
CA GLY A 79 15.33 10.71 -11.13
C GLY A 79 14.32 9.73 -11.74
N ARG A 80 14.65 8.43 -11.78
CA ARG A 80 13.76 7.38 -12.30
C ARG A 80 13.61 6.22 -11.31
N ALA A 81 12.38 5.75 -11.15
CA ALA A 81 12.04 4.69 -10.21
C ALA A 81 12.04 3.30 -10.85
N LEU A 82 12.52 2.31 -10.10
CA LEU A 82 12.35 0.89 -10.36
C LEU A 82 11.46 0.29 -9.27
N LEU A 83 10.39 -0.38 -9.70
CA LEU A 83 9.53 -1.17 -8.83
C LEU A 83 10.00 -2.62 -8.84
N LEU A 84 10.18 -3.21 -7.66
CA LEU A 84 10.59 -4.60 -7.48
C LEU A 84 9.42 -5.36 -6.83
N MET A 85 8.77 -6.19 -7.62
CA MET A 85 7.63 -7.03 -7.24
C MET A 85 8.04 -8.50 -7.19
N GLY A 86 7.17 -9.37 -6.70
CA GLY A 86 7.46 -10.80 -6.56
C GLY A 86 6.88 -11.39 -5.28
N ALA A 87 6.90 -12.72 -5.17
CA ALA A 87 6.43 -13.43 -3.98
C ALA A 87 7.25 -13.06 -2.72
N SER A 88 6.69 -13.33 -1.53
CA SER A 88 7.47 -13.28 -0.30
C SER A 88 8.63 -14.28 -0.40
N GLY A 89 9.82 -13.89 0.05
CA GLY A 89 11.03 -14.71 -0.09
C GLY A 89 11.66 -14.75 -1.48
N ALA A 90 11.07 -14.11 -2.51
CA ALA A 90 11.64 -14.11 -3.87
C ALA A 90 12.98 -13.34 -4.00
N GLY A 91 13.41 -12.62 -2.96
CA GLY A 91 14.67 -11.88 -2.97
C GLY A 91 14.55 -10.38 -3.29
N LYS A 92 13.33 -9.81 -3.33
CA LYS A 92 13.09 -8.36 -3.52
C LYS A 92 13.94 -7.49 -2.60
N THR A 93 13.93 -7.79 -1.30
CA THR A 93 14.71 -7.05 -0.29
C THR A 93 16.21 -7.21 -0.50
N THR A 94 16.67 -8.40 -0.88
CA THR A 94 18.08 -8.66 -1.20
C THR A 94 18.53 -7.85 -2.42
N LEU A 95 17.73 -7.85 -3.49
CA LEU A 95 17.98 -7.06 -4.70
C LEU A 95 17.94 -5.55 -4.39
N THR A 96 16.98 -5.11 -3.58
CA THR A 96 16.90 -3.72 -3.10
C THR A 96 18.22 -3.31 -2.44
N ARG A 97 18.71 -4.09 -1.46
CA ARG A 97 19.97 -3.81 -0.77
C ARG A 97 21.18 -3.77 -1.71
N ALA A 98 21.23 -4.69 -2.69
CA ALA A 98 22.29 -4.68 -3.70
C ALA A 98 22.27 -3.40 -4.54
N LEU A 99 21.08 -2.95 -4.98
CA LEU A 99 20.93 -1.72 -5.76
C LEU A 99 21.32 -0.47 -4.96
N LEU A 100 20.98 -0.41 -3.66
CA LEU A 100 21.43 0.68 -2.78
C LEU A 100 22.96 0.79 -2.75
N GLY A 101 23.66 -0.36 -2.70
CA GLY A 101 25.13 -0.41 -2.80
C GLY A 101 25.70 0.09 -4.15
N HIS A 102 24.86 0.24 -5.17
CA HIS A 102 25.23 0.71 -6.52
C HIS A 102 24.68 2.13 -6.83
N GLY A 103 24.42 2.91 -5.78
CA GLY A 103 24.04 4.33 -5.87
C GLY A 103 22.57 4.59 -6.15
N PHE A 104 21.70 3.57 -6.01
CA PHE A 104 20.26 3.81 -5.96
C PHE A 104 19.84 4.32 -4.58
N ARG A 105 18.76 5.09 -4.52
CA ARG A 105 18.11 5.53 -3.27
C ARG A 105 16.84 4.73 -3.03
N LEU A 106 16.55 4.41 -1.77
CA LEU A 106 15.29 3.77 -1.41
C LEU A 106 14.15 4.78 -1.49
N VAL A 107 13.07 4.45 -2.20
CA VAL A 107 11.85 5.27 -2.27
C VAL A 107 10.79 4.72 -1.33
N THR A 108 10.57 3.41 -1.37
CA THR A 108 9.64 2.70 -0.48
C THR A 108 10.08 1.25 -0.30
N ASP A 109 9.74 0.69 0.86
CA ASP A 109 9.81 -0.73 1.14
C ASP A 109 8.36 -1.18 1.37
N ASP A 110 7.97 -2.32 0.80
CA ASP A 110 6.64 -2.95 0.94
C ASP A 110 5.45 -2.34 0.17
N LEU A 111 5.27 -1.00 0.16
CA LEU A 111 4.09 -0.35 -0.44
C LEU A 111 4.47 0.62 -1.58
N GLY A 112 4.34 0.18 -2.84
CA GLY A 112 4.54 0.99 -4.04
C GLY A 112 3.24 1.64 -4.51
N VAL A 113 3.16 2.98 -4.48
CA VAL A 113 1.96 3.72 -4.86
C VAL A 113 2.21 4.44 -6.19
N VAL A 114 1.49 4.04 -7.23
CA VAL A 114 1.69 4.54 -8.59
C VAL A 114 0.47 5.36 -9.03
N ASP A 115 0.74 6.59 -9.44
CA ASP A 115 -0.21 7.43 -10.15
C ASP A 115 -0.19 7.11 -11.65
N LEU A 116 -1.37 6.80 -12.19
CA LEU A 116 -1.60 6.49 -13.61
C LEU A 116 -2.32 7.63 -14.34
N GLY A 117 -2.57 8.77 -13.67
CA GLY A 117 -3.22 9.94 -14.26
C GLY A 117 -2.35 10.76 -15.21
N ALA A 118 -1.03 10.54 -15.20
CA ALA A 118 -0.08 11.16 -16.12
C ALA A 118 0.25 10.25 -17.32
N GLU A 119 0.77 10.83 -18.42
CA GLU A 119 1.18 10.07 -19.61
C GLU A 119 2.22 8.98 -19.29
N THR A 120 3.09 9.23 -18.31
CA THR A 120 4.04 8.24 -17.78
C THR A 120 3.65 7.92 -16.35
N PRO A 121 3.54 6.63 -15.97
CA PRO A 121 3.27 6.24 -14.58
C PRO A 121 4.29 6.85 -13.62
N ARG A 122 3.84 7.41 -12.50
CA ARG A 122 4.72 8.04 -11.50
C ARG A 122 4.57 7.37 -10.15
N LEU A 123 5.70 6.99 -9.57
CA LEU A 123 5.77 6.45 -8.22
C LEU A 123 5.74 7.60 -7.22
N LEU A 124 4.77 7.58 -6.31
CA LEU A 124 4.74 8.50 -5.18
C LEU A 124 5.85 8.14 -4.18
N PRO A 125 6.44 9.13 -3.50
CA PRO A 125 7.37 8.86 -2.41
C PRO A 125 6.70 8.01 -1.33
N GLY A 126 7.44 7.09 -0.73
CA GLY A 126 6.91 6.00 0.10
C GLY A 126 6.05 6.40 1.30
N PRO A 127 5.45 5.41 1.98
CA PRO A 127 4.46 5.60 3.06
C PRO A 127 5.00 6.33 4.29
N GLY A 128 6.30 6.62 4.39
CA GLY A 128 6.84 7.56 5.39
C GLY A 128 6.20 8.96 5.34
N ARG A 129 5.44 9.29 4.29
CA ARG A 129 4.60 10.50 4.20
C ARG A 129 3.10 10.24 4.32
N VAL A 130 2.63 9.00 4.19
CA VAL A 130 1.26 8.62 4.56
C VAL A 130 1.25 8.50 6.08
N LYS A 131 0.97 9.60 6.77
CA LYS A 131 0.96 9.63 8.24
C LYS A 131 -0.16 8.73 8.76
N VAL A 132 0.18 7.51 9.14
CA VAL A 132 -0.69 6.70 10.01
C VAL A 132 -0.64 7.33 11.39
N ARG A 133 -1.77 7.81 11.91
CA ARG A 133 -1.83 8.29 13.29
C ARG A 133 -2.20 7.13 14.21
N THR A 134 -1.34 6.90 15.19
CA THR A 134 -1.58 6.03 16.35
C THR A 134 -2.11 6.91 17.49
N GLY A 135 -3.35 6.67 17.95
CA GLY A 135 -3.93 7.46 19.05
C GLY A 135 -5.43 7.25 19.26
N VAL A 136 -5.90 7.61 20.46
CA VAL A 136 -7.29 7.43 20.89
C VAL A 136 -8.26 8.23 20.03
N LEU A 137 -9.37 7.57 19.71
CA LEU A 137 -10.45 7.97 18.82
C LEU A 137 -11.25 9.17 19.37
N ASP A 138 -10.75 10.39 19.18
CA ASP A 138 -11.55 11.63 19.30
C ASP A 138 -11.29 12.52 18.06
N ALA A 139 -12.25 12.48 17.13
CA ALA A 139 -12.41 13.27 15.90
C ALA A 139 -11.41 13.05 14.74
N PRO A 140 -11.89 13.09 13.47
CA PRO A 140 -11.03 12.99 12.29
C PRO A 140 -10.18 14.26 12.21
N LYS A 141 -8.87 14.12 12.40
CA LYS A 141 -7.93 15.22 12.18
C LYS A 141 -7.05 14.89 10.98
N ARG A 142 -7.63 15.15 9.80
CA ARG A 142 -7.05 15.45 8.49
C ARG A 142 -5.60 15.02 8.32
N LEU A 143 -5.39 13.95 7.55
CA LEU A 143 -4.12 13.76 6.88
C LEU A 143 -4.07 14.78 5.75
N GLU A 144 -2.91 15.45 5.60
CA GLU A 144 -2.62 16.17 4.36
C GLU A 144 -2.82 15.18 3.19
N PRO A 145 -3.35 15.64 2.05
CA PRO A 145 -3.69 14.76 0.94
C PRO A 145 -2.47 13.95 0.52
N VAL A 146 -2.74 12.81 -0.12
CA VAL A 146 -1.86 12.05 -1.02
C VAL A 146 -0.52 12.76 -1.25
N PRO A 147 0.64 12.13 -0.97
CA PRO A 147 1.93 12.79 -1.13
C PRO A 147 1.98 13.57 -2.44
N ALA A 148 2.24 14.87 -2.33
CA ALA A 148 2.11 15.80 -3.47
C ALA A 148 2.76 15.19 -4.71
N VAL A 149 1.98 15.07 -5.78
CA VAL A 149 2.40 14.49 -7.07
C VAL A 149 3.66 15.18 -7.61
N GLU A 150 3.95 16.40 -7.15
CA GLU A 150 5.17 17.15 -7.42
C GLU A 150 6.46 16.37 -7.12
N ASP A 151 6.49 15.56 -6.04
CA ASP A 151 7.64 14.73 -5.64
C ASP A 151 7.64 13.33 -6.29
N ALA A 152 6.67 13.03 -7.16
CA ALA A 152 6.55 11.70 -7.75
C ALA A 152 7.66 11.42 -8.76
N THR A 153 8.18 10.20 -8.79
CA THR A 153 9.27 9.83 -9.69
C THR A 153 8.71 9.05 -10.88
N PRO A 154 9.03 9.40 -12.14
CA PRO A 154 8.68 8.58 -13.29
C PRO A 154 9.15 7.13 -13.13
N VAL A 155 8.25 6.17 -13.36
CA VAL A 155 8.57 4.75 -13.32
C VAL A 155 9.31 4.36 -14.60
N ALA A 156 10.57 3.95 -14.47
CA ALA A 156 11.34 3.43 -15.60
C ALA A 156 10.97 1.98 -15.93
N ALA A 157 10.80 1.14 -14.90
CA ALA A 157 10.42 -0.26 -15.08
C ALA A 157 9.81 -0.84 -13.81
N ALA A 158 9.01 -1.88 -14.00
CA ALA A 158 8.60 -2.80 -12.96
C ALA A 158 9.23 -4.17 -13.22
N VAL A 159 9.94 -4.69 -12.22
CA VAL A 159 10.69 -5.94 -12.28
C VAL A 159 9.99 -6.95 -11.38
N ILE A 160 9.62 -8.10 -11.95
CA ILE A 160 9.09 -9.23 -11.20
C ILE A 160 10.27 -10.11 -10.83
N VAL A 161 10.54 -10.21 -9.54
CA VAL A 161 11.56 -11.07 -8.99
C VAL A 161 10.91 -12.42 -8.71
N GLU A 162 11.37 -13.44 -9.42
CA GLU A 162 10.93 -14.81 -9.22
C GLU A 162 12.00 -15.60 -8.45
N PRO A 163 11.60 -16.44 -7.48
CA PRO A 163 12.53 -17.39 -6.92
C PRO A 163 12.82 -18.43 -8.00
N GLN A 164 14.07 -18.50 -8.48
CA GLN A 164 14.79 -19.64 -9.11
C GLN A 164 15.49 -19.26 -10.44
N GLY A 165 16.80 -19.56 -10.51
CA GLY A 165 17.60 -19.52 -11.74
C GLY A 165 18.38 -18.22 -12.01
N PRO A 166 19.25 -18.19 -13.04
CA PRO A 166 19.98 -16.99 -13.45
C PRO A 166 19.00 -15.87 -13.85
N VAL A 167 19.36 -14.62 -13.51
CA VAL A 167 18.54 -13.45 -13.83
C VAL A 167 18.48 -13.25 -15.34
N ASN A 168 17.31 -13.47 -15.94
CA ASN A 168 17.05 -13.19 -17.35
C ASN A 168 16.09 -12.01 -17.47
N LEU A 169 16.56 -10.90 -18.06
CA LEU A 169 15.71 -9.76 -18.39
C LEU A 169 14.96 -10.04 -19.69
N ARG A 170 13.63 -10.05 -19.63
CA ARG A 170 12.77 -10.21 -20.81
C ARG A 170 11.66 -9.16 -20.80
N GLN A 171 11.47 -8.48 -21.92
CA GLN A 171 10.30 -7.63 -22.11
C GLN A 171 9.05 -8.50 -22.24
N VAL A 172 8.01 -8.15 -21.49
CA VAL A 172 6.71 -8.81 -21.54
C VAL A 172 5.71 -7.94 -22.28
N GLY A 173 4.80 -8.56 -23.03
CA GLY A 173 3.69 -7.85 -23.70
C GLY A 173 2.71 -7.27 -22.67
N GLY A 174 1.98 -6.23 -23.06
CA GLY A 174 1.11 -5.47 -22.17
C GLY A 174 0.11 -6.33 -21.37
N ALA A 175 -0.56 -7.29 -22.00
CA ALA A 175 -1.51 -8.17 -21.30
C ALA A 175 -0.87 -9.02 -20.19
N ALA A 176 0.33 -9.56 -20.44
CA ALA A 176 1.06 -10.33 -19.44
C ALA A 176 1.57 -9.44 -18.30
N ALA A 177 2.02 -8.21 -18.62
CA ALA A 177 2.37 -7.22 -17.61
C ALA A 177 1.16 -6.86 -16.73
N SER A 178 -0.01 -6.61 -17.32
CA SER A 178 -1.25 -6.31 -16.59
C SER A 178 -1.65 -7.44 -15.66
N LEU A 179 -1.57 -8.70 -16.11
CA LEU A 179 -1.89 -9.85 -15.27
C LEU A 179 -0.92 -9.96 -14.08
N ALA A 180 0.38 -9.77 -14.33
CA ALA A 180 1.36 -9.79 -13.26
C ALA A 180 1.15 -8.63 -12.26
N PHE A 181 0.78 -7.43 -12.73
CA PHE A 181 0.39 -6.34 -11.85
C PHE A 181 -0.84 -6.68 -11.01
N VAL A 182 -1.84 -7.37 -11.57
CA VAL A 182 -3.01 -7.84 -10.80
C VAL A 182 -2.62 -8.86 -9.74
N GLN A 183 -1.69 -9.78 -10.06
CA GLN A 183 -1.20 -10.80 -9.12
C GLN A 183 -0.33 -10.21 -7.99
N HIS A 184 0.40 -9.13 -8.28
CA HIS A 184 1.31 -8.46 -7.33
C HIS A 184 0.77 -7.16 -6.74
N ALA A 185 -0.39 -6.70 -7.20
CA ALA A 185 -1.20 -5.74 -6.48
C ALA A 185 -1.42 -6.31 -5.08
N GLN A 186 -1.27 -5.50 -4.03
CA GLN A 186 -1.79 -5.84 -2.70
C GLN A 186 -3.32 -5.96 -2.81
N MET A 187 -3.80 -7.05 -3.37
CA MET A 187 -5.18 -7.48 -3.28
C MET A 187 -5.31 -8.09 -1.89
N PRO A 188 -6.12 -7.51 -0.98
CA PRO A 188 -6.77 -8.38 -0.02
C PRO A 188 -7.43 -9.49 -0.86
N ARG A 189 -7.25 -10.74 -0.47
CA ARG A 189 -8.02 -11.83 -1.07
C ARG A 189 -9.50 -11.43 -0.90
N SER A 190 -10.15 -11.10 -2.02
CA SER A 190 -11.52 -10.63 -2.24
C SER A 190 -12.08 -9.49 -1.36
N LEU A 191 -12.47 -8.39 -2.03
CA LEU A 191 -13.60 -7.53 -1.67
C LEU A 191 -14.61 -7.65 -2.82
N SER A 192 -15.70 -8.39 -2.62
CA SER A 192 -16.85 -8.38 -3.53
C SER A 192 -18.00 -7.69 -2.82
N VAL A 193 -18.33 -6.48 -3.24
CA VAL A 193 -19.61 -5.84 -2.91
C VAL A 193 -20.50 -6.01 -4.13
N THR A 194 -21.31 -7.06 -4.14
CA THR A 194 -22.49 -7.13 -4.99
C THR A 194 -23.62 -6.44 -4.25
N GLY A 195 -24.17 -5.39 -4.85
CA GLY A 195 -25.40 -4.73 -4.39
C GLY A 195 -26.64 -5.57 -4.65
#